data_AF-A0A859FED3-F1
#
_entry.id   AF-A0A859FED3-F1
#
_cell.length_a   1.000
_cell.length_b   1.000
_cell.length_c   1.000
_cell.angle_alpha   90.00
_cell.angle_beta   90.00
_cell.angle_gamma   90.00
#
_symmetry.space_group_name_H-M   'P 1'
#
loop_
_entity.id
_entity.type
_entity.pdbx_description
1 polymer ?
#
loop_
_entity_poly.entity_id
_entity_poly.type
_entity_poly.pdbx_seq_one_letter_code
_entity_poly.pdbx_strand_id
1 'polypeptide(L)'
;MRDITFKYSDKKSLPLYYKQAKEFTNTAVLCIHGVTSEMDAWDTASTIISEKANVDCYMPILRGYDDAPVGDLKKKGQFDSDIHDLLTYLYNRYTNVIAIGHSMGSGNLLRYLSTYNDTRLKHTIFTAPFFHPALNTFYKEEEQDRPEDMTYTVYYNKVMAIGILDRLKLPLFHTTTVVEIPHRKVPYDVNSKTSVKKLSFRLMISRFIENPAKIPSVPLDHSTVLVGRFDQIVHPELLTTYWTSSVGRDVTIAEGADHNSILSSKELLETVKKYAG
;
A
#
# COMPACT_ATOMS: atom_id res chain seq x y z
N MET A 1 6.66 6.82 -18.40
CA MET A 1 5.48 6.91 -17.50
C MET A 1 4.69 8.14 -17.88
N ARG A 2 3.36 8.12 -17.88
CA ARG A 2 2.55 9.33 -18.04
C ARG A 2 2.10 9.82 -16.65
N ASP A 3 2.18 11.12 -16.41
CA ASP A 3 1.56 11.77 -15.26
C ASP A 3 0.24 12.37 -15.72
N ILE A 4 -0.86 11.96 -15.09
CA ILE A 4 -2.16 12.61 -15.23
C ILE A 4 -2.61 13.15 -13.89
N THR A 5 -3.36 14.24 -13.91
CA THR A 5 -3.98 14.77 -12.69
C THR A 5 -5.34 14.10 -12.47
N PHE A 6 -5.50 13.43 -11.33
CA PHE A 6 -6.79 12.86 -10.92
C PHE A 6 -7.48 13.78 -9.91
N LYS A 7 -8.76 14.08 -10.15
CA LYS A 7 -9.59 14.91 -9.27
C LYS A 7 -10.54 14.04 -8.46
N TYR A 8 -10.35 14.03 -7.15
CA TYR A 8 -11.17 13.32 -6.18
C TYR A 8 -12.52 14.01 -5.96
N SER A 9 -13.46 13.29 -5.35
CA SER A 9 -14.82 13.77 -5.03
C SER A 9 -14.81 15.01 -4.13
N ASP A 10 -13.80 15.17 -3.27
CA ASP A 10 -13.58 16.35 -2.42
C ASP A 10 -12.96 17.55 -3.17
N LYS A 11 -12.88 17.46 -4.51
CA LYS A 11 -12.32 18.44 -5.44
C LYS A 11 -10.80 18.63 -5.33
N LYS A 12 -10.09 17.81 -4.55
CA LYS A 12 -8.63 17.79 -4.56
C LYS A 12 -8.11 17.09 -5.80
N SER A 13 -6.95 17.56 -6.27
CA SER A 13 -6.28 17.01 -7.43
C SER A 13 -4.90 16.52 -7.02
N LEU A 14 -4.58 15.25 -7.32
CA LEU A 14 -3.26 14.67 -7.06
C LEU A 14 -2.69 14.06 -8.35
N PRO A 15 -1.35 13.93 -8.45
CA PRO A 15 -0.73 13.13 -9.49
C PRO A 15 -1.20 11.67 -9.44
N LEU A 16 -1.51 11.14 -10.61
CA LEU A 16 -1.81 9.74 -10.85
C LEU A 16 -0.91 9.28 -11.99
N TYR A 17 0.05 8.42 -11.66
CA TYR A 17 0.99 7.90 -12.63
C TYR A 17 0.39 6.70 -13.35
N TYR A 18 0.69 6.59 -14.64
CA TYR A 18 0.07 5.60 -15.52
C TYR A 18 1.09 4.93 -16.44
N LYS A 19 0.97 3.60 -16.54
CA LYS A 19 1.65 2.75 -17.51
C LYS A 19 0.61 2.00 -18.33
N GLN A 20 0.66 2.20 -19.64
CA GLN A 20 -0.25 1.59 -20.58
C GLN A 20 0.23 0.17 -20.93
N ALA A 21 -0.72 -0.74 -21.14
CA ALA A 21 -0.48 -2.04 -21.76
C ALA A 21 0.09 -1.91 -23.18
N LYS A 22 0.76 -2.96 -23.67
CA LYS A 22 1.27 -2.98 -25.06
C LYS A 22 0.15 -3.05 -26.09
N GLU A 23 -0.91 -3.78 -25.77
CA GLU A 23 -2.08 -3.96 -26.60
C GLU A 23 -3.34 -3.44 -25.89
N PHE A 24 -4.46 -3.38 -26.60
CA PHE A 24 -5.73 -3.06 -25.98
C PHE A 24 -6.07 -4.07 -24.88
N THR A 25 -6.57 -3.57 -23.75
CA THR A 25 -6.93 -4.38 -22.59
C THR A 25 -8.17 -3.81 -21.91
N ASN A 26 -9.00 -4.70 -21.36
CA ASN A 26 -10.15 -4.34 -20.53
C ASN A 26 -9.85 -4.51 -19.03
N THR A 27 -8.57 -4.65 -18.68
CA THR A 27 -8.12 -4.88 -17.31
C THR A 27 -7.21 -3.74 -16.84
N ALA A 28 -7.53 -3.17 -15.68
CA ALA A 28 -6.68 -2.22 -14.98
C ALA A 28 -6.18 -2.78 -13.64
N VAL A 29 -5.01 -2.30 -13.22
CA VAL A 29 -4.37 -2.58 -11.94
C VAL A 29 -4.16 -1.28 -11.19
N LEU A 30 -4.74 -1.17 -9.99
CA LEU A 30 -4.50 -0.06 -9.06
C LEU A 30 -3.37 -0.45 -8.08
N CYS A 31 -2.26 0.27 -8.12
CA CYS A 31 -1.05 0.00 -7.34
C CYS A 31 -0.94 0.96 -6.15
N ILE A 32 -1.19 0.49 -4.94
CA ILE A 32 -1.16 1.29 -3.71
C ILE A 32 0.16 1.09 -2.97
N HIS A 33 0.91 2.18 -2.85
CA HIS A 33 2.20 2.19 -2.18
C HIS A 33 2.10 2.27 -0.64
N GLY A 34 3.13 1.77 0.05
CA GLY A 34 3.37 1.95 1.47
C GLY A 34 3.97 3.32 1.76
N VAL A 35 5.25 3.50 1.44
CA VAL A 35 5.94 4.79 1.59
C VAL A 35 6.58 5.20 0.28
N THR A 36 6.91 6.48 0.09
CA THR A 36 7.46 6.95 -1.20
C THR A 36 8.91 6.55 -1.47
N SER A 37 9.57 5.82 -0.55
CA SER A 37 10.92 5.28 -0.82
C SER A 37 10.89 4.10 -1.80
N GLU A 38 9.74 3.44 -1.99
CA GLU A 38 9.61 2.24 -2.82
C GLU A 38 9.20 2.54 -4.29
N MET A 39 9.21 3.81 -4.70
CA MET A 39 8.68 4.24 -6.01
C MET A 39 9.44 3.64 -7.20
N ASP A 40 10.74 3.38 -7.05
CA ASP A 40 11.54 2.74 -8.12
C ASP A 40 11.15 1.27 -8.33
N ALA A 41 10.85 0.57 -7.23
CA ALA A 41 10.33 -0.79 -7.29
C ALA A 41 8.96 -0.81 -7.99
N TRP A 42 8.09 0.17 -7.69
CA TRP A 42 6.82 0.33 -8.39
C TRP A 42 6.95 0.71 -9.87
N ASP A 43 7.89 1.57 -10.25
CA ASP A 43 8.11 1.91 -11.66
C ASP A 43 8.55 0.66 -12.46
N THR A 44 9.48 -0.09 -11.89
CA THR A 44 9.95 -1.35 -12.47
C THR A 44 8.81 -2.37 -12.56
N ALA A 45 8.09 -2.59 -11.46
CA ALA A 45 6.99 -3.53 -11.37
C ALA A 45 5.85 -3.21 -12.34
N SER A 46 5.39 -1.95 -12.35
CA SER A 46 4.32 -1.50 -13.24
C SER A 46 4.68 -1.64 -14.71
N THR A 47 5.95 -1.42 -15.07
CA THR A 47 6.45 -1.66 -16.43
C THR A 47 6.39 -3.15 -16.77
N ILE A 48 6.91 -4.01 -15.91
CA ILE A 48 6.89 -5.47 -16.12
C ILE A 48 5.45 -5.98 -16.24
N ILE A 49 4.58 -5.55 -15.32
CA ILE A 49 3.19 -5.97 -15.26
C ILE A 49 2.43 -5.48 -16.50
N SER A 50 2.54 -4.19 -16.85
CA SER A 50 1.78 -3.65 -17.99
C SER A 50 2.20 -4.30 -19.31
N GLU A 51 3.49 -4.59 -19.47
CA GLU A 51 4.00 -5.21 -20.69
C GLU A 51 3.76 -6.72 -20.76
N LYS A 52 3.95 -7.45 -19.66
CA LYS A 52 3.94 -8.93 -19.68
C LYS A 52 2.59 -9.53 -19.30
N ALA A 53 1.75 -8.81 -18.56
CA ALA A 53 0.38 -9.22 -18.27
C ALA A 53 -0.66 -8.51 -19.16
N ASN A 54 -0.23 -7.56 -20.01
CA ASN A 54 -1.09 -6.78 -20.89
C ASN A 54 -2.25 -6.08 -20.14
N VAL A 55 -1.90 -5.30 -19.12
CA VAL A 55 -2.84 -4.56 -18.27
C VAL A 55 -2.42 -3.11 -18.11
N ASP A 56 -3.39 -2.24 -17.87
CA ASP A 56 -3.12 -0.83 -17.57
C ASP A 56 -2.83 -0.65 -16.08
N CYS A 57 -1.69 -0.05 -15.72
CA CYS A 57 -1.30 0.16 -14.32
C CYS A 57 -1.46 1.63 -13.90
N TYR A 58 -2.11 1.83 -12.77
CA TYR A 58 -2.39 3.13 -12.16
C TYR A 58 -1.73 3.21 -10.78
N MET A 59 -0.86 4.20 -10.58
CA MET A 59 -0.08 4.39 -9.37
C MET A 59 -0.36 5.78 -8.79
N PRO A 60 -1.36 5.93 -7.91
CA PRO A 60 -1.63 7.20 -7.24
C PRO A 60 -0.52 7.55 -6.26
N ILE A 61 -0.22 8.84 -6.13
CA ILE A 61 0.46 9.32 -4.91
C ILE A 61 -0.60 9.52 -3.84
N LEU A 62 -0.43 8.83 -2.71
CA LEU A 62 -1.36 8.93 -1.60
C LEU A 62 -1.31 10.32 -0.96
N ARG A 63 -2.47 10.76 -0.46
CA ARG A 63 -2.63 12.04 0.20
C ARG A 63 -1.69 12.22 1.40
N GLY A 64 -1.23 13.45 1.62
CA GLY A 64 -0.27 13.80 2.66
C GLY A 64 1.19 13.57 2.24
N TYR A 65 1.45 12.99 1.07
CA TYR A 65 2.79 12.96 0.49
C TYR A 65 3.02 14.24 -0.33
N ASP A 66 2.27 14.49 -1.40
CA ASP A 66 2.53 15.62 -2.31
C ASP A 66 1.52 16.76 -2.22
N ASP A 67 0.54 16.68 -1.32
CA ASP A 67 -0.48 17.70 -1.14
C ASP A 67 -0.64 18.21 0.28
N ALA A 68 -1.30 19.36 0.38
CA ALA A 68 -1.59 19.99 1.66
C ALA A 68 -2.78 19.30 2.38
N PRO A 69 -2.64 18.97 3.68
CA PRO A 69 -1.48 19.26 4.53
C PRO A 69 -0.33 18.26 4.31
N VAL A 70 0.86 18.78 3.97
CA VAL A 70 2.02 17.92 3.70
C VAL A 70 2.42 17.20 4.98
N GLY A 71 2.53 15.88 4.91
CA GLY A 71 2.83 15.02 6.05
C GLY A 71 1.61 14.66 6.90
N ASP A 72 0.39 15.04 6.51
CA ASP A 72 -0.81 14.82 7.31
C ASP A 72 -2.05 14.60 6.43
N LEU A 73 -3.18 14.28 7.06
CA LEU A 73 -4.49 14.16 6.44
C LEU A 73 -5.45 15.16 7.10
N LYS A 74 -6.51 15.55 6.39
CA LYS A 74 -7.57 16.35 6.99
C LYS A 74 -8.39 15.57 8.03
N LYS A 75 -8.58 14.27 7.80
CA LYS A 75 -9.38 13.37 8.62
C LYS A 75 -8.87 11.93 8.53
N LYS A 76 -9.17 11.14 9.57
CA LYS A 76 -8.95 9.70 9.56
C LYS A 76 -9.84 9.03 8.49
N GLY A 77 -9.32 8.01 7.82
CA GLY A 77 -10.05 7.29 6.76
C GLY A 77 -10.10 8.00 5.39
N GLN A 78 -9.36 9.11 5.22
CA GLN A 78 -9.33 9.81 3.93
C GLN A 78 -8.82 8.92 2.79
N PHE A 79 -7.85 8.03 3.06
CA PHE A 79 -7.37 7.07 2.07
C PHE A 79 -8.47 6.13 1.56
N ASP A 80 -9.42 5.75 2.42
CA ASP A 80 -10.50 4.83 2.05
C ASP A 80 -11.40 5.49 0.98
N SER A 81 -11.74 6.77 1.18
CA SER A 81 -12.48 7.57 0.18
C SER A 81 -11.67 7.81 -1.10
N ASP A 82 -10.38 8.10 -0.98
CA ASP A 82 -9.52 8.34 -2.14
C ASP A 82 -9.39 7.06 -3.01
N ILE A 83 -9.22 5.89 -2.38
CA ILE A 83 -9.21 4.59 -3.06
C ILE A 83 -10.58 4.30 -3.72
N HIS A 84 -11.68 4.61 -3.03
CA HIS A 84 -13.02 4.44 -3.59
C HIS A 84 -13.23 5.25 -4.87
N ASP A 85 -12.79 6.51 -4.89
CA ASP A 85 -12.90 7.39 -6.05
C ASP A 85 -12.07 6.87 -7.24
N LEU A 86 -10.83 6.41 -6.97
CA LEU A 86 -9.96 5.83 -7.98
C LEU A 86 -10.55 4.53 -8.57
N LEU A 87 -11.03 3.62 -7.72
CA LEU A 87 -11.65 2.39 -8.19
C LEU A 87 -12.92 2.68 -9.00
N THR A 88 -13.75 3.62 -8.55
CA THR A 88 -14.93 4.07 -9.31
C THR A 88 -14.55 4.64 -10.68
N TYR A 89 -13.46 5.40 -10.76
CA TYR A 89 -12.92 5.87 -12.03
C TYR A 89 -12.50 4.72 -12.97
N LEU A 90 -11.89 3.67 -12.43
CA LEU A 90 -11.46 2.49 -13.19
C LEU A 90 -12.62 1.61 -13.63
N TYR A 91 -13.60 1.35 -12.77
CA TYR A 91 -14.79 0.53 -13.14
C TYR A 91 -15.60 1.14 -14.29
N ASN A 92 -15.54 2.46 -14.47
CA ASN A 92 -16.20 3.12 -15.59
C ASN A 92 -15.46 2.96 -16.93
N ARG A 93 -14.27 2.35 -16.93
CA ARG A 93 -13.38 2.23 -18.11
C ARG A 93 -12.95 0.80 -18.39
N TYR A 94 -12.90 -0.04 -17.37
CA TYR A 94 -12.38 -1.40 -17.44
C TYR A 94 -13.42 -2.39 -16.94
N THR A 95 -13.47 -3.56 -17.58
CA THR A 95 -14.34 -4.66 -17.15
C THR A 95 -13.76 -5.38 -15.93
N ASN A 96 -12.43 -5.48 -15.85
CA ASN A 96 -11.73 -6.08 -14.72
C ASN A 96 -10.86 -5.02 -14.04
N VAL A 97 -10.94 -4.94 -12.71
CA VAL A 97 -10.04 -4.11 -11.90
C VAL A 97 -9.41 -4.97 -10.82
N ILE A 98 -8.09 -4.99 -10.80
CA ILE A 98 -7.27 -5.63 -9.77
C ILE A 98 -6.69 -4.52 -8.89
N ALA A 99 -6.57 -4.76 -7.59
CA ALA A 99 -5.87 -3.86 -6.69
C ALA A 99 -4.65 -4.56 -6.08
N ILE A 100 -3.49 -3.90 -6.09
CA ILE A 100 -2.26 -4.37 -5.45
C ILE A 100 -1.87 -3.40 -4.36
N GLY A 101 -1.69 -3.87 -3.14
CA GLY A 101 -1.21 -3.08 -2.02
C GLY A 101 0.13 -3.60 -1.57
N HIS A 102 1.14 -2.74 -1.52
CA HIS A 102 2.47 -3.11 -1.06
C HIS A 102 2.77 -2.55 0.32
N SER A 103 3.37 -3.33 1.22
CA SER A 103 3.77 -2.87 2.56
C SER A 103 2.58 -2.23 3.28
N MET A 104 2.70 -0.99 3.78
CA MET A 104 1.55 -0.30 4.40
C MET A 104 0.39 -0.04 3.42
N GLY A 105 0.62 -0.02 2.11
CA GLY A 105 -0.42 0.03 1.08
C GLY A 105 -1.35 -1.17 1.11
N SER A 106 -0.85 -2.34 1.58
CA SER A 106 -1.72 -3.48 1.93
C SER A 106 -2.69 -3.13 3.06
N GLY A 107 -2.22 -2.41 4.09
CA GLY A 107 -3.06 -1.91 5.17
C GLY A 107 -4.17 -1.00 4.66
N ASN A 108 -3.87 -0.09 3.73
CA ASN A 108 -4.87 0.78 3.12
C ASN A 108 -5.95 -0.03 2.39
N LEU A 109 -5.55 -0.98 1.54
CA LEU A 109 -6.50 -1.81 0.81
C LEU A 109 -7.33 -2.69 1.76
N LEU A 110 -6.73 -3.26 2.79
CA LEU A 110 -7.45 -4.05 3.78
C LEU A 110 -8.50 -3.21 4.52
N ARG A 111 -8.13 -1.99 4.93
CA ARG A 111 -9.03 -1.03 5.57
C ARG A 111 -10.16 -0.59 4.61
N TYR A 112 -9.83 -0.35 3.35
CA TYR A 112 -10.79 -0.03 2.29
C TYR A 112 -11.81 -1.17 2.14
N LEU A 113 -11.35 -2.42 1.97
CA LEU A 113 -12.22 -3.59 1.85
C LEU A 113 -13.11 -3.76 3.09
N SER A 114 -12.57 -3.55 4.29
CA SER A 114 -13.34 -3.57 5.53
C SER A 114 -14.41 -2.48 5.60
N THR A 115 -14.20 -1.33 4.95
CA THR A 115 -15.08 -0.15 5.04
C THR A 115 -16.16 -0.18 3.98
N TYR A 116 -15.80 -0.52 2.74
CA TYR A 116 -16.70 -0.45 1.58
C TYR A 116 -17.28 -1.80 1.17
N ASN A 117 -16.71 -2.92 1.62
CA ASN A 117 -17.10 -4.26 1.19
C ASN A 117 -17.22 -4.37 -0.34
N ASP A 118 -16.25 -3.80 -1.08
CA ASP A 118 -16.33 -3.70 -2.54
C ASP A 118 -16.12 -5.06 -3.20
N THR A 119 -17.22 -5.68 -3.64
CA THR A 119 -17.22 -6.97 -4.34
C THR A 119 -16.95 -6.85 -5.84
N ARG A 120 -16.72 -5.65 -6.38
CA ARG A 120 -16.47 -5.42 -7.82
C ARG A 120 -15.02 -5.64 -8.20
N LEU A 121 -14.09 -5.62 -7.24
CA LEU A 121 -12.69 -5.96 -7.51
C LEU A 121 -12.61 -7.40 -8.01
N LYS A 122 -11.97 -7.58 -9.17
CA LYS A 122 -11.73 -8.91 -9.72
C LYS A 122 -10.84 -9.73 -8.80
N HIS A 123 -9.80 -9.08 -8.26
CA HIS A 123 -8.89 -9.67 -7.28
C HIS A 123 -8.10 -8.60 -6.53
N THR A 124 -7.71 -8.90 -5.29
CA THR A 124 -6.80 -8.08 -4.48
C THR A 124 -5.50 -8.83 -4.22
N ILE A 125 -4.36 -8.17 -4.40
CA ILE A 125 -3.04 -8.76 -4.16
C ILE A 125 -2.34 -7.94 -3.09
N PHE A 126 -1.92 -8.60 -2.02
CA PHE A 126 -1.13 -8.00 -0.96
C PHE A 126 0.31 -8.46 -1.09
N THR A 127 1.26 -7.54 -1.26
CA THR A 127 2.68 -7.84 -1.42
C THR A 127 3.47 -7.33 -0.23
N ALA A 128 4.20 -8.22 0.44
CA ALA A 128 4.93 -7.94 1.67
C ALA A 128 4.08 -7.13 2.68
N PRO A 129 2.90 -7.63 3.08
CA PRO A 129 1.89 -6.80 3.70
C PRO A 129 2.26 -6.30 5.09
N PHE A 130 2.06 -5.00 5.31
CA PHE A 130 1.99 -4.40 6.65
C PHE A 130 0.53 -4.07 6.96
N PHE A 131 -0.23 -5.05 7.46
CA PHE A 131 -1.66 -4.90 7.69
C PHE A 131 -2.01 -4.04 8.91
N HIS A 132 -1.29 -4.22 10.02
CA HIS A 132 -1.52 -3.47 11.26
C HIS A 132 -0.32 -3.62 12.21
N PRO A 133 0.15 -2.54 12.86
CA PRO A 133 1.39 -2.57 13.69
C PRO A 133 1.30 -3.45 14.94
N ALA A 134 0.10 -3.83 15.38
CA ALA A 134 -0.09 -4.72 16.52
C ALA A 134 -0.01 -6.22 16.19
N LEU A 135 0.19 -6.59 14.92
CA LEU A 135 0.37 -8.00 14.54
C LEU A 135 1.80 -8.44 14.84
N ASN A 136 1.95 -9.65 15.36
CA ASN A 136 3.26 -10.25 15.63
C ASN A 136 3.80 -10.97 14.38
N THR A 137 3.89 -10.24 13.26
CA THR A 137 4.31 -10.75 11.95
C THR A 137 5.48 -9.97 11.36
N PHE A 138 6.12 -9.12 12.15
CA PHE A 138 7.20 -8.22 11.73
C PHE A 138 8.44 -8.47 12.59
N TYR A 139 9.62 -8.34 12.00
CA TYR A 139 10.86 -8.31 12.78
C TYR A 139 10.87 -7.09 13.69
N LYS A 140 11.51 -7.22 14.86
CA LYS A 140 11.74 -6.04 15.71
C LYS A 140 12.72 -5.10 15.01
N GLU A 141 12.62 -3.80 15.27
CA GLU A 141 13.49 -2.81 14.60
C GLU A 141 15.00 -3.14 14.71
N GLU A 142 15.42 -3.67 15.85
CA GLU A 142 16.81 -4.10 16.12
C GLU A 142 17.26 -5.29 15.24
N GLU A 143 16.31 -6.05 14.70
CA GLU A 143 16.53 -7.25 13.87
C GLU A 143 16.39 -6.94 12.37
N GLN A 144 15.96 -5.72 12.00
CA GLN A 144 15.72 -5.34 10.61
C GLN A 144 17.01 -4.85 9.94
N ASP A 145 17.51 -5.64 8.99
CA ASP A 145 18.61 -5.24 8.11
C ASP A 145 18.06 -4.40 6.94
N ARG A 146 18.01 -3.08 7.12
CA ARG A 146 17.47 -2.15 6.11
C ARG A 146 18.58 -1.55 5.26
N PRO A 147 18.49 -1.63 3.92
CA PRO A 147 19.26 -0.81 2.98
C PRO A 147 19.18 0.68 3.35
N GLU A 148 20.27 1.41 3.11
CA GLU A 148 20.43 2.83 3.50
C GLU A 148 19.38 3.75 2.84
N ASP A 149 18.93 3.41 1.63
CA ASP A 149 17.88 4.11 0.88
C ASP A 149 16.44 3.82 1.36
N MET A 150 16.28 2.82 2.25
CA MET A 150 15.04 2.50 2.96
C MET A 150 15.03 2.97 4.41
N THR A 151 15.98 3.82 4.82
CA THR A 151 16.05 4.31 6.19
C THR A 151 14.94 5.32 6.50
N TYR A 152 13.90 4.86 7.19
CA TYR A 152 12.90 5.70 7.82
C TYR A 152 13.03 5.63 9.35
N THR A 153 12.71 6.74 10.01
CA THR A 153 12.70 6.83 11.48
C THR A 153 11.27 6.78 11.99
N VAL A 154 10.95 5.82 12.86
CA VAL A 154 9.65 5.78 13.57
C VAL A 154 9.88 6.15 15.03
N TYR A 155 9.20 7.18 15.50
CA TYR A 155 9.23 7.57 16.90
C TYR A 155 8.26 6.71 17.73
N TYR A 156 8.58 5.44 17.95
CA TYR A 156 7.69 4.46 18.62
C TYR A 156 7.13 4.95 19.96
N ASN A 157 7.95 5.58 20.79
CA ASN A 157 7.48 6.14 22.07
C ASN A 157 6.37 7.19 21.87
N LYS A 158 6.48 8.03 20.81
CA LYS A 158 5.43 8.99 20.46
C LYS A 158 4.19 8.27 19.92
N VAL A 159 4.37 7.30 19.03
CA VAL A 159 3.26 6.48 18.49
C VAL A 159 2.48 5.83 19.62
N MET A 160 3.16 5.22 20.59
CA MET A 160 2.53 4.55 21.73
C MET A 160 1.81 5.53 22.65
N ALA A 161 2.46 6.64 23.03
CA ALA A 161 1.86 7.65 23.89
C ALA A 161 0.61 8.27 23.27
N ILE A 162 0.67 8.68 22.01
CA ILE A 162 -0.46 9.26 21.28
C ILE A 162 -1.53 8.18 21.01
N GLY A 163 -1.12 6.95 20.72
CA GLY A 163 -2.03 5.82 20.52
C GLY A 163 -2.88 5.47 21.74
N ILE A 164 -2.33 5.60 22.95
CA ILE A 164 -3.12 5.46 24.19
C ILE A 164 -4.19 6.56 24.27
N LEU A 165 -3.83 7.81 23.95
CA LEU A 165 -4.77 8.93 23.94
C LEU A 165 -5.88 8.74 22.88
N ASP A 166 -5.53 8.31 21.66
CA ASP A 166 -6.50 8.03 20.58
C ASP A 166 -7.48 6.93 20.99
N ARG A 167 -7.01 5.86 21.65
CA ARG A 167 -7.88 4.78 22.17
C ARG A 167 -8.84 5.26 23.25
N LEU A 168 -8.43 6.23 24.07
CA LEU A 168 -9.28 6.89 25.05
C LEU A 168 -10.20 7.96 24.41
N LYS A 169 -10.23 8.04 23.07
CA LYS A 169 -11.00 9.01 22.28
C LYS A 169 -10.64 10.46 22.59
N LEU A 170 -9.38 10.70 22.97
CA LEU A 170 -8.81 12.03 23.19
C LEU A 170 -7.99 12.39 21.95
N PRO A 171 -8.50 13.20 21.01
CA PRO A 171 -7.86 13.44 19.71
C PRO A 171 -6.70 14.45 19.79
N LEU A 172 -5.88 14.35 20.83
CA LEU A 172 -4.74 15.21 21.09
C LEU A 172 -3.53 14.72 20.27
N PHE A 173 -2.72 15.67 19.78
CA PHE A 173 -1.44 15.36 19.11
C PHE A 173 -1.54 14.55 17.80
N HIS A 174 -2.73 14.50 17.18
CA HIS A 174 -2.94 13.79 15.90
C HIS A 174 -2.09 14.34 14.75
N THR A 175 -1.72 15.62 14.80
CA THR A 175 -0.85 16.28 13.81
C THR A 175 0.65 16.09 14.11
N THR A 176 1.01 15.49 15.26
CA THR A 176 2.40 15.36 15.69
C THR A 176 3.16 14.39 14.79
N THR A 177 4.35 14.78 14.34
CA THR A 177 5.25 13.91 13.57
C THR A 177 5.65 12.69 14.38
N VAL A 178 5.39 11.51 13.81
CA VAL A 178 5.79 10.22 14.37
C VAL A 178 6.62 9.37 13.42
N VAL A 179 6.68 9.70 12.13
CA VAL A 179 7.58 9.05 11.16
C VAL A 179 8.35 10.10 10.36
N GLU A 180 9.61 9.83 10.04
CA GLU A 180 10.38 10.56 9.04
C GLU A 180 10.85 9.61 7.94
N ILE A 181 10.67 10.00 6.68
CA ILE A 181 11.03 9.19 5.51
C ILE A 181 11.84 9.99 4.51
N PRO A 182 12.72 9.37 3.70
CA PRO A 182 13.23 9.98 2.49
C PRO A 182 12.09 10.12 1.48
N HIS A 183 11.99 11.28 0.84
CA HIS A 183 10.95 11.55 -0.14
C HIS A 183 11.47 12.44 -1.27
N ARG A 184 11.25 12.00 -2.51
CA ARG A 184 11.55 12.77 -3.71
C ARG A 184 10.44 13.77 -4.01
N LYS A 185 10.80 14.99 -4.39
CA LYS A 185 9.84 16.04 -4.79
C LYS A 185 8.92 15.60 -5.94
N VAL A 186 9.44 14.78 -6.85
CA VAL A 186 8.68 14.09 -7.90
C VAL A 186 8.91 12.60 -7.67
N PRO A 187 7.94 11.87 -7.09
CA PRO A 187 8.17 10.53 -6.54
C PRO A 187 8.79 9.52 -7.52
N TYR A 188 8.34 9.53 -8.79
CA TYR A 188 8.78 8.61 -9.83
C TYR A 188 9.91 9.13 -10.74
N ASP A 189 10.52 10.27 -10.41
CA ASP A 189 11.71 10.76 -11.10
C ASP A 189 12.95 10.45 -10.24
N VAL A 190 13.77 9.51 -10.70
CA VAL A 190 15.00 9.07 -10.02
C VAL A 190 16.02 10.19 -9.81
N ASN A 191 15.97 11.25 -10.63
CA ASN A 191 16.86 12.40 -10.53
C ASN A 191 16.27 13.51 -9.64
N SER A 192 15.06 13.31 -9.12
CA SER A 192 14.38 14.32 -8.31
C SER A 192 15.06 14.46 -6.95
N LYS A 193 15.11 15.71 -6.45
CA LYS A 193 15.70 16.02 -5.16
C LYS A 193 14.95 15.29 -4.04
N THR A 194 15.70 14.55 -3.23
CA THR A 194 15.21 13.90 -2.01
C THR A 194 15.33 14.84 -0.81
N SER A 195 14.30 14.90 0.02
CA SER A 195 14.32 15.54 1.34
C SER A 195 13.61 14.68 2.37
N VAL A 196 13.92 14.90 3.65
CA VAL A 196 13.20 14.23 4.74
C VAL A 196 11.77 14.77 4.81
N LYS A 197 10.79 13.88 4.72
CA LYS A 197 9.37 14.20 4.96
C LYS A 197 8.95 13.67 6.32
N LYS A 198 8.23 14.52 7.05
CA LYS A 198 7.69 14.23 8.38
C LYS A 198 6.23 13.81 8.23
N LEU A 199 5.88 12.62 8.70
CA LEU A 199 4.51 12.12 8.70
C LEU A 199 3.91 12.16 10.10
N SER A 200 2.70 12.69 10.20
CA SER A 200 1.92 12.80 11.42
C SER A 200 1.38 11.47 11.91
N PHE A 201 1.04 11.42 13.20
CA PHE A 201 0.34 10.29 13.81
C PHE A 201 -0.93 9.94 13.05
N ARG A 202 -1.78 10.94 12.76
CA ARG A 202 -3.04 10.74 12.04
C ARG A 202 -2.83 10.12 10.67
N LEU A 203 -1.86 10.59 9.89
CA LEU A 203 -1.57 10.00 8.59
C LEU A 203 -1.18 8.53 8.75
N MET A 204 -0.25 8.23 9.66
CA MET A 204 0.24 6.88 9.89
C MET A 204 -0.89 5.92 10.32
N ILE A 205 -1.68 6.26 11.34
CA ILE A 205 -2.75 5.37 11.83
C ILE A 205 -3.94 5.27 10.87
N SER A 206 -4.14 6.24 9.98
CA SER A 206 -5.20 6.19 8.96
C SER A 206 -4.97 5.12 7.90
N ARG A 207 -3.78 4.49 7.88
CA ARG A 207 -3.45 3.40 6.98
C ARG A 207 -4.02 2.05 7.42
N PHE A 208 -4.45 1.92 8.68
CA PHE A 208 -4.75 0.62 9.26
C PHE A 208 -6.20 0.50 9.72
N ILE A 209 -6.71 -0.74 9.69
CA ILE A 209 -7.98 -1.08 10.34
C ILE A 209 -7.89 -0.75 11.83
N GLU A 210 -8.94 -0.18 12.42
CA GLU A 210 -8.87 0.29 13.82
C GLU A 210 -8.74 -0.85 14.82
N ASN A 211 -9.31 -2.00 14.51
CA ASN A 211 -9.24 -3.20 15.33
C ASN A 211 -8.72 -4.38 14.48
N PRO A 212 -7.47 -4.83 14.69
CA PRO A 212 -6.91 -5.94 13.93
C PRO A 212 -7.67 -7.27 14.14
N ALA A 213 -8.41 -7.43 15.24
CA ALA A 213 -9.26 -8.61 15.43
C ALA A 213 -10.41 -8.71 14.41
N LYS A 214 -10.69 -7.65 13.65
CA LYS A 214 -11.68 -7.65 12.56
C LYS A 214 -11.12 -8.13 11.22
N ILE A 215 -9.81 -8.32 11.08
CA ILE A 215 -9.19 -8.77 9.83
C ILE A 215 -9.85 -10.06 9.28
N PRO A 216 -10.13 -11.10 10.09
CA PRO A 216 -10.84 -12.30 9.63
C PRO A 216 -12.24 -12.06 9.04
N SER A 217 -12.88 -10.94 9.39
CA SER A 217 -14.23 -10.59 8.92
C SER A 217 -14.23 -9.73 7.65
N VAL A 218 -13.07 -9.33 7.15
CA VAL A 218 -12.96 -8.57 5.90
C VAL A 218 -13.27 -9.51 4.72
N PRO A 219 -14.01 -9.07 3.68
CA PRO A 219 -14.32 -9.87 2.49
C PRO A 219 -13.06 -10.14 1.66
N LEU A 220 -12.28 -11.12 2.08
CA LEU A 220 -10.99 -11.46 1.47
C LEU A 220 -11.13 -12.57 0.43
N ASP A 221 -12.35 -12.86 -0.04
CA ASP A 221 -12.61 -14.06 -0.83
C ASP A 221 -11.84 -14.12 -2.15
N HIS A 222 -11.57 -12.94 -2.71
CA HIS A 222 -10.79 -12.74 -3.92
C HIS A 222 -9.49 -11.99 -3.58
N SER A 223 -8.69 -12.57 -2.67
CA SER A 223 -7.37 -12.02 -2.33
C SER A 223 -6.25 -13.06 -2.36
N THR A 224 -5.04 -12.60 -2.70
CA THR A 224 -3.78 -13.34 -2.58
C THR A 224 -2.80 -12.55 -1.73
N VAL A 225 -2.04 -13.24 -0.87
CA VAL A 225 -0.93 -12.66 -0.11
C VAL A 225 0.38 -13.24 -0.62
N LEU A 226 1.32 -12.37 -0.98
CA LEU A 226 2.66 -12.69 -1.42
C LEU A 226 3.66 -12.04 -0.45
N VAL A 227 4.72 -12.75 -0.07
CA VAL A 227 5.82 -12.21 0.75
C VAL A 227 7.15 -12.76 0.27
N GLY A 228 8.21 -11.96 0.30
CA GLY A 228 9.54 -12.42 -0.08
C GLY A 228 10.15 -13.35 0.98
N ARG A 229 10.85 -14.41 0.56
CA ARG A 229 11.60 -15.30 1.46
C ARG A 229 12.61 -14.53 2.32
N PHE A 230 13.22 -13.50 1.75
CA PHE A 230 14.25 -12.66 2.36
C PHE A 230 13.70 -11.29 2.78
N ASP A 231 12.39 -11.17 3.00
CA ASP A 231 11.80 -9.94 3.50
C ASP A 231 12.40 -9.59 4.87
N GLN A 232 12.98 -8.39 4.96
CA GLN A 232 13.68 -7.87 6.12
C GLN A 232 12.76 -7.12 7.09
N ILE A 233 11.49 -6.89 6.74
CA ILE A 233 10.50 -6.17 7.55
C ILE A 233 9.42 -7.13 8.06
N VAL A 234 8.87 -7.94 7.15
CA VAL A 234 7.79 -8.89 7.42
C VAL A 234 8.38 -10.28 7.59
N HIS A 235 8.09 -10.95 8.69
CA HIS A 235 8.55 -12.31 8.92
C HIS A 235 7.66 -13.30 8.15
N PRO A 236 8.15 -13.98 7.09
CA PRO A 236 7.29 -14.74 6.18
C PRO A 236 6.54 -15.88 6.87
N GLU A 237 7.22 -16.62 7.75
CA GLU A 237 6.62 -17.75 8.48
C GLU A 237 5.58 -17.31 9.52
N LEU A 238 5.83 -16.22 10.25
CA LEU A 238 4.86 -15.67 11.22
C LEU A 238 3.63 -15.09 10.50
N LEU A 239 3.84 -14.40 9.37
CA LEU A 239 2.75 -13.93 8.53
C LEU A 239 1.90 -15.11 8.03
N THR A 240 2.54 -16.16 7.51
CA THR A 240 1.86 -17.37 7.03
C THR A 240 1.04 -18.01 8.14
N THR A 241 1.66 -18.22 9.30
CA THR A 241 0.98 -18.80 10.48
C THR A 241 -0.25 -17.97 10.87
N TYR A 242 -0.09 -16.65 11.04
CA TYR A 242 -1.17 -15.76 11.41
C TYR A 242 -2.29 -15.74 10.37
N TRP A 243 -1.94 -15.62 9.09
CA TRP A 243 -2.91 -15.47 8.02
C TRP A 243 -3.72 -16.76 7.81
N THR A 244 -3.06 -17.91 7.80
CA THR A 244 -3.74 -19.20 7.69
C THR A 244 -4.60 -19.48 8.91
N SER A 245 -4.13 -19.20 10.14
CA SER A 245 -4.93 -19.47 11.35
C SER A 245 -6.12 -18.51 11.51
N SER A 246 -5.96 -17.25 11.12
CA SER A 246 -6.94 -16.21 11.41
C SER A 246 -7.91 -15.98 10.24
N VAL A 247 -7.41 -16.06 9.01
CA VAL A 247 -8.19 -15.79 7.78
C VAL A 247 -8.54 -17.08 7.04
N GLY A 248 -7.88 -18.21 7.34
CA GLY A 248 -8.14 -19.48 6.67
C GLY A 248 -7.65 -19.51 5.22
N ARG A 249 -6.61 -18.73 4.90
CA ARG A 249 -6.05 -18.59 3.55
C ARG A 249 -4.54 -18.79 3.55
N ASP A 250 -4.02 -19.24 2.42
CA ASP A 250 -2.59 -19.45 2.25
C ASP A 250 -1.85 -18.14 1.93
N VAL A 251 -0.56 -18.14 2.26
CA VAL A 251 0.40 -17.10 1.89
C VAL A 251 1.41 -17.73 0.95
N THR A 252 1.66 -17.09 -0.19
CA THR A 252 2.72 -17.52 -1.10
C THR A 252 4.02 -16.84 -0.71
N ILE A 253 5.03 -17.63 -0.38
CA ILE A 253 6.39 -17.13 -0.17
C ILE A 253 7.14 -17.18 -1.50
N ALA A 254 7.57 -16.02 -2.01
CA ALA A 254 8.35 -15.93 -3.23
C ALA A 254 9.83 -16.17 -2.93
N GLU A 255 10.38 -17.25 -3.47
CA GLU A 255 11.78 -17.59 -3.32
C GLU A 255 12.66 -16.58 -4.06
N GLY A 256 13.72 -16.09 -3.41
CA GLY A 256 14.62 -15.10 -4.03
C GLY A 256 14.17 -13.64 -3.90
N ALA A 257 13.01 -13.35 -3.31
CA ALA A 257 12.52 -11.99 -3.13
C ALA A 257 12.72 -11.46 -1.70
N ASP A 258 12.97 -10.16 -1.59
CA ASP A 258 12.98 -9.34 -0.37
C ASP A 258 11.70 -8.48 -0.28
N HIS A 259 11.68 -7.52 0.66
CA HIS A 259 10.52 -6.64 0.86
C HIS A 259 10.08 -5.92 -0.42
N ASN A 260 11.00 -5.36 -1.20
CA ASN A 260 10.68 -4.57 -2.40
C ASN A 260 10.76 -5.40 -3.69
N SER A 261 11.73 -6.32 -3.80
CA SER A 261 11.89 -7.12 -5.01
C SER A 261 10.75 -8.11 -5.25
N ILE A 262 9.89 -8.35 -4.26
CA ILE A 262 8.60 -9.02 -4.45
C ILE A 262 7.74 -8.36 -5.53
N LEU A 263 7.86 -7.04 -5.73
CA LEU A 263 7.11 -6.29 -6.74
C LEU A 263 7.53 -6.63 -8.18
N SER A 264 8.72 -7.21 -8.38
CA SER A 264 9.17 -7.70 -9.68
C SER A 264 9.25 -9.23 -9.75
N SER A 265 8.73 -9.92 -8.73
CA SER A 265 8.73 -11.38 -8.64
C SER A 265 7.88 -12.05 -9.73
N LYS A 266 8.22 -13.31 -10.03
CA LYS A 266 7.44 -14.14 -10.94
C LYS A 266 6.05 -14.40 -10.37
N GLU A 267 5.95 -14.63 -9.07
CA GLU A 267 4.73 -14.91 -8.33
C GLU A 267 3.71 -13.78 -8.49
N LEU A 268 4.16 -12.52 -8.37
CA LEU A 268 3.29 -11.37 -8.60
C LEU A 268 2.82 -11.31 -10.05
N LEU A 269 3.73 -11.43 -11.01
CA LEU A 269 3.39 -11.37 -12.43
C LEU A 269 2.39 -12.45 -12.83
N GLU A 270 2.60 -13.69 -12.41
CA GLU A 270 1.70 -14.80 -12.73
C GLU A 270 0.35 -14.66 -12.01
N THR A 271 0.33 -14.10 -10.79
CA THR A 271 -0.93 -13.76 -10.11
C THR A 271 -1.70 -12.72 -10.90
N VAL A 272 -1.06 -11.65 -11.37
CA VAL A 272 -1.74 -10.62 -12.19
C VAL A 272 -2.25 -11.22 -13.49
N LYS A 273 -1.44 -11.99 -14.23
CA LYS A 273 -1.85 -12.66 -15.47
C LYS A 273 -3.09 -13.55 -15.26
N LYS A 274 -3.11 -14.33 -14.17
CA LYS A 274 -4.23 -15.22 -13.83
C LYS A 274 -5.56 -14.46 -13.74
N TYR A 275 -5.56 -13.26 -13.19
CA TYR A 275 -6.79 -12.48 -12.97
C TYR A 275 -7.03 -11.39 -14.01
N ALA A 276 -6.07 -11.15 -14.90
CA ALA A 276 -6.20 -10.22 -16.01
C ALA A 276 -6.97 -10.80 -17.21
N GLY A 277 -6.92 -12.12 -17.38
CA GLY A 277 -7.63 -12.89 -18.41
C GLY A 277 -9.06 -13.30 -18.05
#